data_AF-A0A1F4KDP6-F1
#
_entry.id   AF-A0A1F4KDP6-F1
#
_cell.length_a   1.000
_cell.length_b   1.000
_cell.length_c   1.000
_cell.angle_alpha   90.00
_cell.angle_beta   90.00
_cell.angle_gamma   90.00
#
_symmetry.space_group_name_H-M   'P 1'
#
loop_
_entity.id
_entity.type
_entity.pdbx_description
1 polymer ?
#
loop_
_entity_poly.entity_id
_entity_poly.type
_entity_poly.pdbx_seq_one_letter_code
_entity_poly.pdbx_strand_id
1 'polypeptide(L)'
;MPPTSSSAPKVRTIGLMQPLTWLVRAWDDMVRIGFASLAHGSVMVVAGAAIIALAHHRFWLLAGALSGFLVVAPVLATSLYALSRALERGEKADARVVLRTWLSWQNTHSSKWDSDYWCLVQFGSLLALAATGWVLTSAALITLLAPVPIQTPVDFIRHVVLAQDGWLFELWLALGGVMAAPLFASSVVSMPL
;
A
#
# COMPACT_ATOMS: atom_id res chain seq x y z
N MET A 1 -2.74 45.07 -8.22
CA MET A 1 -2.60 43.60 -8.00
C MET A 1 -3.95 42.96 -8.27
N PRO A 2 -4.09 42.04 -9.23
CA PRO A 2 -5.31 41.26 -9.31
C PRO A 2 -5.31 40.19 -8.20
N PRO A 3 -6.45 39.93 -7.54
CA PRO A 3 -6.57 38.84 -6.58
C PRO A 3 -6.55 37.51 -7.34
N THR A 4 -5.62 36.61 -6.98
CA THR A 4 -5.64 35.22 -7.43
C THR A 4 -6.80 34.51 -6.74
N SER A 5 -7.94 34.39 -7.43
CA SER A 5 -9.02 33.51 -7.01
C SER A 5 -8.52 32.06 -7.09
N SER A 6 -8.10 31.52 -5.95
CA SER A 6 -7.88 30.08 -5.79
C SER A 6 -9.22 29.39 -5.97
N SER A 7 -9.52 28.97 -7.20
CA SER A 7 -10.70 28.15 -7.49
C SER A 7 -10.47 26.81 -6.82
N ALA A 8 -11.21 26.55 -5.74
CA ALA A 8 -11.17 25.26 -5.08
C ALA A 8 -11.46 24.15 -6.11
N PRO A 9 -10.71 23.03 -6.08
CA PRO A 9 -10.88 21.95 -7.03
C PRO A 9 -12.33 21.44 -6.99
N LYS A 10 -12.90 21.22 -8.18
CA LYS A 10 -14.28 20.72 -8.31
C LYS A 10 -14.38 19.31 -7.73
N VAL A 11 -15.06 19.19 -6.59
CA VAL A 11 -15.34 17.88 -5.96
C VAL A 11 -16.13 17.01 -6.94
N ARG A 12 -15.58 15.85 -7.29
CA ARG A 12 -16.27 14.85 -8.11
C ARG A 12 -17.06 13.92 -7.21
N THR A 13 -18.37 13.83 -7.41
CA THR A 13 -19.21 12.83 -6.73
C THR A 13 -18.96 11.46 -7.39
N ILE A 14 -18.53 10.49 -6.57
CA ILE A 14 -18.27 9.12 -7.01
C ILE A 14 -19.46 8.27 -6.60
N GLY A 15 -20.03 7.51 -7.53
CA GLY A 15 -21.15 6.61 -7.23
C GLY A 15 -20.70 5.41 -6.40
N LEU A 16 -21.61 4.84 -5.59
CA LEU A 16 -21.31 3.67 -4.74
C LEU A 16 -20.74 2.46 -5.52
N MET A 17 -21.18 2.27 -6.77
CA MET A 17 -20.73 1.15 -7.63
C MET A 17 -19.49 1.47 -8.47
N GLN A 18 -18.98 2.70 -8.41
CA GLN A 18 -17.86 3.12 -9.23
C GLN A 18 -16.56 2.33 -8.98
N PRO A 19 -16.25 1.88 -7.74
CA PRO A 19 -15.11 0.98 -7.51
C PRO A 19 -15.20 -0.34 -8.29
N LEU A 20 -16.41 -0.90 -8.45
CA LEU A 20 -16.60 -2.11 -9.25
C LEU A 20 -16.34 -1.83 -10.73
N THR A 21 -16.78 -0.67 -11.23
CA THR A 21 -16.47 -0.25 -12.61
C THR A 21 -14.97 -0.09 -12.84
N TRP A 22 -14.22 0.43 -11.86
CA TRP A 22 -12.76 0.52 -11.96
C TRP A 22 -12.10 -0.86 -12.00
N LEU A 23 -12.59 -1.83 -11.22
CA LEU A 23 -12.10 -3.21 -11.27
C LEU A 23 -12.31 -3.85 -12.64
N VAL A 24 -13.48 -3.65 -13.26
CA VAL A 24 -13.76 -4.15 -14.62
C VAL A 24 -12.81 -3.51 -15.64
N ARG A 25 -12.58 -2.20 -15.55
CA ARG A 25 -11.62 -1.51 -16.44
C ARG A 25 -10.18 -2.00 -16.24
N ALA A 26 -9.77 -2.20 -14.99
CA ALA A 26 -8.45 -2.75 -14.69
C ALA A 26 -8.27 -4.17 -15.25
N TRP A 27 -9.34 -4.97 -15.24
CA TRP A 27 -9.34 -6.28 -15.88
C TRP A 27 -9.19 -6.18 -17.40
N ASP A 28 -9.95 -5.30 -18.05
CA ASP A 28 -9.84 -5.06 -19.49
C ASP A 28 -8.45 -4.57 -19.89
N ASP A 29 -7.85 -3.67 -19.11
CA ASP A 29 -6.49 -3.20 -19.29
C ASP A 29 -5.49 -4.35 -19.18
N MET A 30 -5.61 -5.19 -18.16
CA MET A 30 -4.73 -6.33 -17.95
C MET A 30 -4.79 -7.31 -19.14
N VAL A 31 -5.99 -7.59 -19.66
CA VAL A 31 -6.18 -8.45 -20.83
C VAL A 31 -5.58 -7.81 -22.09
N ARG A 32 -5.76 -6.49 -22.28
CA ARG A 32 -5.24 -5.75 -23.45
C ARG A 32 -3.72 -5.60 -23.46
N ILE A 33 -3.12 -5.34 -22.30
CA ILE A 33 -1.67 -5.21 -22.13
C ILE A 33 -1.00 -6.60 -22.20
N GLY A 34 -1.69 -7.64 -21.74
CA GLY A 34 -1.25 -9.03 -21.85
C GLY A 34 -0.06 -9.36 -20.96
N PHE A 35 0.97 -9.98 -21.53
CA PHE A 35 2.07 -10.59 -20.77
C PHE A 35 2.85 -9.60 -19.90
N ALA A 36 3.05 -8.35 -20.34
CA ALA A 36 3.80 -7.37 -19.56
C ALA A 36 3.14 -7.05 -18.22
N SER A 37 1.81 -6.96 -18.20
CA SER A 37 1.02 -6.75 -16.97
C SER A 37 1.06 -7.99 -16.07
N LEU A 38 0.85 -9.18 -16.66
CA LEU A 38 0.86 -10.45 -15.92
C LEU A 38 2.23 -10.79 -15.32
N ALA A 39 3.31 -10.57 -16.06
CA ALA A 39 4.67 -10.84 -15.59
C ALA A 39 4.99 -9.97 -14.36
N HIS A 40 4.65 -8.68 -14.41
CA HIS A 40 4.90 -7.77 -13.31
C HIS A 40 4.05 -8.09 -12.07
N GLY A 41 2.76 -8.39 -12.27
CA GLY A 41 1.88 -8.86 -11.19
C GLY A 41 2.37 -10.18 -10.56
N SER A 42 2.88 -11.09 -11.39
CA SER A 42 3.40 -12.39 -10.93
C SER A 42 4.62 -12.23 -10.02
N VAL A 43 5.50 -11.26 -10.27
CA VAL A 43 6.62 -10.96 -9.39
C VAL A 43 6.13 -10.57 -7.98
N MET A 44 5.07 -9.76 -7.89
CA MET A 44 4.48 -9.38 -6.60
C MET A 44 3.85 -10.58 -5.87
N VAL A 45 3.14 -11.44 -6.61
CA VAL A 45 2.55 -12.67 -6.07
C VAL A 45 3.63 -13.60 -5.54
N VAL A 46 4.70 -13.81 -6.29
CA VAL A 46 5.84 -14.66 -5.88
C VAL A 46 6.53 -14.08 -4.65
N ALA A 47 6.75 -12.76 -4.59
CA ALA A 47 7.34 -12.11 -3.42
C ALA A 47 6.47 -12.30 -2.16
N GLY A 48 5.16 -12.06 -2.27
CA GLY A 48 4.22 -12.28 -1.17
C GLY A 48 4.14 -13.74 -0.73
N ALA A 49 4.08 -14.66 -1.70
CA ALA A 49 4.09 -16.10 -1.43
C ALA A 49 5.39 -16.55 -0.76
N ALA A 50 6.55 -16.01 -1.16
CA ALA A 50 7.84 -16.28 -0.53
C ALA A 50 7.86 -15.78 0.92
N ILE A 51 7.34 -14.58 1.20
CA ILE A 51 7.20 -14.06 2.57
C ILE A 51 6.38 -15.04 3.42
N ILE A 52 5.22 -15.48 2.91
CA ILE A 52 4.36 -16.45 3.63
C ILE A 52 5.10 -17.76 3.85
N ALA A 53 5.66 -18.35 2.80
CA ALA A 53 6.36 -19.64 2.89
C ALA A 53 7.51 -19.61 3.91
N LEU A 54 8.30 -18.53 3.92
CA LEU A 54 9.47 -18.39 4.80
C LEU A 54 9.10 -18.01 6.24
N ALA A 55 8.03 -17.25 6.45
CA ALA A 55 7.72 -16.65 7.75
C ALA A 55 6.47 -17.21 8.44
N HIS A 56 5.70 -18.13 7.83
CA HIS A 56 4.44 -18.63 8.40
C HIS A 56 4.53 -19.17 9.84
N HIS A 57 5.67 -19.75 10.23
CA HIS A 57 5.91 -20.24 11.59
C HIS A 57 6.43 -19.18 12.57
N ARG A 58 6.72 -17.97 12.09
CA ARG A 58 7.28 -16.88 12.88
C ARG A 58 6.35 -15.68 12.78
N PHE A 59 5.28 -15.67 13.57
CA PHE A 59 4.21 -14.67 13.50
C PHE A 59 4.72 -13.23 13.37
N TRP A 60 5.66 -12.81 14.22
CA TRP A 60 6.20 -11.44 14.20
C TRP A 60 7.05 -11.14 12.95
N LEU A 61 7.79 -12.13 12.44
CA LEU A 61 8.52 -11.99 11.18
C LEU A 61 7.55 -11.88 10.01
N LEU A 62 6.48 -12.68 10.01
CA LEU A 62 5.45 -12.64 8.98
C LEU A 62 4.71 -11.29 8.98
N ALA A 63 4.27 -10.84 10.16
CA ALA A 63 3.59 -9.57 10.33
C ALA A 63 4.47 -8.41 9.85
N GLY A 64 5.73 -8.35 10.31
CA GLY A 64 6.69 -7.33 9.88
C GLY A 64 6.97 -7.36 8.37
N ALA A 65 7.21 -8.54 7.80
CA ALA A 65 7.52 -8.69 6.38
C ALA A 65 6.32 -8.34 5.48
N LEU A 66 5.10 -8.75 5.86
CA LEU A 66 3.89 -8.37 5.15
C LEU A 66 3.62 -6.87 5.25
N SER A 67 3.76 -6.27 6.43
CA SER A 67 3.64 -4.82 6.62
C SER A 67 4.65 -4.06 5.75
N GLY A 68 5.92 -4.49 5.74
CA GLY A 68 6.95 -3.88 4.89
C GLY A 68 6.63 -4.02 3.40
N PHE A 69 6.18 -5.19 2.97
CA PHE A 69 5.75 -5.41 1.58
C PHE A 69 4.60 -4.47 1.18
N LEU A 70 3.58 -4.34 2.03
CA LEU A 70 2.45 -3.42 1.81
C LEU A 70 2.86 -1.96 1.72
N VAL A 71 3.88 -1.53 2.47
CA VAL A 71 4.43 -0.16 2.38
C VAL A 71 5.12 0.08 1.03
N VAL A 72 5.80 -0.92 0.48
CA VAL A 72 6.51 -0.82 -0.81
C VAL A 72 5.58 -1.05 -2.01
N ALA A 73 4.46 -1.75 -1.81
CA ALA A 73 3.51 -2.11 -2.85
C ALA A 73 3.00 -0.94 -3.72
N PRO A 74 2.68 0.27 -3.20
CA PRO A 74 2.27 1.40 -4.03
C PRO A 74 3.34 1.81 -5.04
N VAL A 75 4.61 1.76 -4.65
CA VAL A 75 5.74 2.05 -5.56
C VAL A 75 5.81 0.98 -6.64
N LEU A 76 5.68 -0.29 -6.29
CA LEU A 76 5.66 -1.39 -7.26
C LEU A 76 4.47 -1.27 -8.24
N ALA A 77 3.31 -0.81 -7.76
CA ALA A 77 2.10 -0.60 -8.55
C ALA A 77 2.23 0.56 -9.56
N THR A 78 3.14 1.53 -9.35
CA THR A 78 3.35 2.65 -10.29
C THR A 78 3.64 2.19 -11.72
N SER A 79 4.31 1.05 -11.88
CA SER A 79 4.58 0.46 -13.19
C SER A 79 3.32 -0.06 -13.90
N LEU A 80 2.37 -0.64 -13.15
CA LEU A 80 1.06 -1.05 -13.68
C LEU A 80 0.24 0.19 -14.06
N TYR A 81 0.27 1.24 -13.24
CA TYR A 81 -0.36 2.52 -13.58
C TYR A 81 0.27 3.16 -14.82
N ALA A 82 1.58 3.05 -14.99
CA ALA A 82 2.27 3.53 -16.19
C ALA A 82 1.82 2.77 -17.45
N LEU A 83 1.60 1.45 -17.34
CA LEU A 83 1.09 0.62 -18.43
C LEU A 83 -0.36 1.00 -18.80
N SER A 84 -1.27 1.10 -17.82
CA SER A 84 -2.65 1.55 -18.08
C SER A 84 -2.68 2.96 -18.69
N ARG A 85 -1.84 3.88 -18.19
CA ARG A 85 -1.74 5.23 -18.75
C ARG A 85 -1.21 5.26 -20.18
N ALA A 86 -0.27 4.37 -20.53
CA ALA A 86 0.20 4.24 -21.90
C ALA A 86 -0.92 3.71 -22.81
N LEU A 87 -1.70 2.72 -22.33
CA LEU A 87 -2.85 2.19 -23.04
C LEU A 87 -3.92 3.25 -23.31
N GLU A 88 -4.26 4.07 -22.30
CA GLU A 88 -5.21 5.18 -22.43
C GLU A 88 -4.76 6.25 -23.45
N ARG A 89 -3.44 6.44 -23.61
CA ARG A 89 -2.85 7.38 -24.57
C ARG A 89 -2.72 6.82 -25.98
N GLY A 90 -3.11 5.57 -26.21
CA GLY A 90 -2.89 4.86 -27.48
C GLY A 90 -1.40 4.56 -27.75
N GLU A 91 -0.56 4.63 -26.72
CA GLU A 91 0.86 4.28 -26.79
C GLU A 91 1.04 2.76 -26.64
N LYS A 92 2.20 2.24 -27.07
CA LYS A 92 2.52 0.81 -26.88
C LYS A 92 2.81 0.53 -25.40
N ALA A 93 1.85 -0.11 -24.72
CA ALA A 93 1.99 -0.57 -23.34
C ALA A 93 2.80 -1.89 -23.30
N ASP A 94 4.13 -1.79 -23.35
CA ASP A 94 5.05 -2.93 -23.34
C ASP A 94 6.03 -2.90 -22.15
N ALA A 95 6.87 -3.93 -22.03
CA ALA A 95 7.89 -4.02 -20.98
C ALA A 95 8.91 -2.86 -21.01
N ARG A 96 9.04 -2.14 -22.14
CA ARG A 96 9.91 -0.95 -22.23
C ARG A 96 9.30 0.22 -21.51
N VAL A 97 7.97 0.33 -21.40
CA VAL A 97 7.31 1.33 -20.56
C VAL A 97 7.69 1.08 -19.10
N VAL A 98 7.59 -0.15 -18.61
CA VAL A 98 8.00 -0.53 -17.25
C VAL A 98 9.48 -0.21 -17.02
N LEU A 99 10.36 -0.68 -17.91
CA LEU A 99 11.79 -0.45 -17.80
C LEU A 99 12.14 1.04 -17.87
N ARG A 100 11.47 1.81 -18.75
CA ARG A 100 11.65 3.27 -18.84
C ARG A 100 11.16 3.95 -17.57
N THR A 101 10.03 3.55 -16.99
CA THR A 101 9.55 4.08 -15.71
C THR A 101 10.58 3.86 -14.60
N TRP A 102 11.18 2.66 -14.52
CA TRP A 102 12.22 2.34 -13.53
C TRP A 102 13.59 2.99 -13.81
N LEU A 103 13.98 3.13 -15.09
CA LEU A 103 15.23 3.79 -15.47
C LEU A 103 15.11 5.31 -15.40
N SER A 104 13.96 5.88 -15.75
CA SER A 104 13.67 7.30 -15.51
C SER A 104 13.60 7.58 -14.01
N TRP A 105 13.11 6.63 -13.20
CA TRP A 105 13.17 6.73 -11.75
C TRP A 105 14.61 6.86 -11.23
N GLN A 106 15.61 6.37 -11.95
CA GLN A 106 17.04 6.55 -11.63
C GLN A 106 17.69 7.76 -12.31
N ASN A 107 17.29 8.09 -13.54
CA ASN A 107 17.92 9.12 -14.39
C ASN A 107 17.29 10.52 -14.28
N THR A 108 16.14 10.69 -13.63
CA THR A 108 15.49 12.00 -13.49
C THR A 108 16.10 12.76 -12.30
N HIS A 109 17.40 13.06 -12.41
CA HIS A 109 18.16 13.89 -11.48
C HIS A 109 18.23 15.36 -11.93
N SER A 110 17.44 15.74 -12.94
CA SER A 110 17.60 17.04 -13.58
C SER A 110 16.25 17.61 -14.02
N SER A 111 15.84 18.67 -13.33
CA SER A 111 14.97 19.74 -13.81
C SER A 111 13.45 19.46 -13.78
N LYS A 112 12.79 20.01 -12.75
CA LYS A 112 11.33 20.29 -12.58
C LYS A 112 10.45 19.30 -11.81
N TRP A 113 10.95 18.14 -11.38
CA TRP A 113 10.18 17.17 -10.55
C TRP A 113 10.87 16.77 -9.23
N ASP A 114 11.86 17.56 -8.77
CA ASP A 114 12.64 17.24 -7.56
C ASP A 114 11.81 17.25 -6.26
N SER A 115 10.80 18.13 -6.15
CA SER A 115 9.97 18.24 -4.95
C SER A 115 9.02 17.05 -4.79
N ASP A 116 8.49 16.52 -5.89
CA ASP A 116 7.53 15.42 -5.88
C ASP A 116 8.22 14.08 -5.58
N TYR A 117 9.47 13.90 -6.06
CA TYR A 117 10.30 12.74 -5.75
C TYR A 117 10.59 12.64 -4.24
N TRP A 118 11.11 13.72 -3.65
CA TRP A 118 11.44 13.72 -2.23
C TRP A 118 10.18 13.57 -1.36
N CYS A 119 9.04 14.13 -1.80
CA CYS A 119 7.75 13.92 -1.17
C CYS A 119 7.34 12.44 -1.16
N LEU A 120 7.49 11.72 -2.28
CA LEU A 120 7.13 10.29 -2.36
C LEU A 120 8.06 9.41 -1.51
N VAL A 121 9.36 9.68 -1.53
CA VAL A 121 10.34 8.95 -0.70
C VAL A 121 10.13 9.25 0.78
N GLN A 122 9.91 10.51 1.14
CA GLN A 122 9.60 10.93 2.51
C GLN A 122 8.29 10.31 2.98
N PHE A 123 7.25 10.30 2.14
CA PHE A 123 5.97 9.66 2.43
C PHE A 123 6.13 8.15 2.61
N GLY A 124 6.85 7.47 1.72
CA GLY A 124 7.16 6.05 1.86
C GLY A 124 7.96 5.74 3.13
N SER A 125 8.91 6.61 3.50
CA SER A 125 9.69 6.48 4.74
C SER A 125 8.83 6.70 5.98
N LEU A 126 7.94 7.69 5.96
CA LEU A 126 6.96 7.94 7.04
C LEU A 126 5.99 6.76 7.18
N LEU A 127 5.51 6.20 6.06
CA LEU A 127 4.71 4.97 6.06
C LEU A 127 5.49 3.78 6.63
N ALA A 128 6.77 3.61 6.28
CA ALA A 128 7.61 2.55 6.82
C ALA A 128 7.81 2.68 8.33
N LEU A 129 8.06 3.90 8.82
CA LEU A 129 8.16 4.20 10.26
C LEU A 129 6.82 3.95 10.96
N ALA A 130 5.71 4.39 10.38
CA ALA A 130 4.38 4.15 10.93
C ALA A 130 4.04 2.66 10.99
N ALA A 131 4.33 1.90 9.93
CA ALA A 131 4.13 0.45 9.89
C ALA A 131 5.02 -0.28 10.90
N THR A 132 6.28 0.13 11.03
CA THR A 132 7.20 -0.43 12.04
C THR A 132 6.71 -0.13 13.45
N GLY A 133 6.30 1.13 13.70
CA GLY A 133 5.70 1.54 14.96
C GLY A 133 4.46 0.71 15.29
N TRP A 134 3.57 0.49 14.32
CA TRP A 134 2.39 -0.35 14.46
C TRP A 134 2.72 -1.80 14.81
N VAL A 135 3.68 -2.41 14.11
CA VAL A 135 4.10 -3.80 14.37
C VAL A 135 4.71 -3.91 15.78
N LEU A 136 5.56 -2.96 16.17
CA LEU A 136 6.18 -2.95 17.49
C LEU A 136 5.18 -2.73 18.62
N THR A 137 4.26 -1.77 18.48
CA THR A 137 3.23 -1.50 19.51
C THR A 137 2.24 -2.65 19.60
N SER A 138 1.81 -3.22 18.47
CA SER A 138 1.00 -4.44 18.45
C SER A 138 1.72 -5.61 19.11
N ALA A 139 3.02 -5.79 18.82
CA ALA A 139 3.83 -6.82 19.44
C ALA A 139 3.93 -6.67 20.95
N ALA A 140 4.27 -5.47 21.42
CA ALA A 140 4.33 -5.17 22.85
C ALA A 140 2.99 -5.41 23.54
N LEU A 141 1.88 -4.90 22.99
CA LEU A 141 0.55 -5.08 23.56
C LEU A 141 0.17 -6.56 23.67
N ILE A 142 0.32 -7.30 22.58
CA ILE A 142 -0.06 -8.71 22.51
C ILE A 142 0.86 -9.54 23.42
N THR A 143 2.17 -9.32 23.41
CA THR A 143 3.10 -10.08 24.27
C THR A 143 2.93 -9.80 25.77
N LEU A 144 2.52 -8.58 26.14
CA LEU A 144 2.33 -8.21 27.54
C LEU A 144 0.97 -8.64 28.11
N LEU A 145 -0.08 -8.61 27.29
CA LEU A 145 -1.45 -8.87 27.76
C LEU A 145 -2.00 -10.25 27.32
N ALA A 146 -1.38 -10.94 26.36
CA ALA A 146 -1.85 -12.27 25.96
C ALA A 146 -1.53 -13.30 27.06
N PRO A 147 -2.49 -14.17 27.40
CA PRO A 147 -2.29 -15.21 28.41
C PRO A 147 -1.33 -16.33 27.96
N VAL A 148 -1.11 -16.46 26.64
CA VAL A 148 -0.29 -17.51 26.03
C VAL A 148 0.63 -16.90 24.96
N PRO A 149 1.87 -17.40 24.79
CA PRO A 149 2.75 -16.93 23.72
C PRO A 149 2.15 -17.18 22.34
N ILE A 150 1.93 -16.12 21.56
CA ILE A 150 1.43 -16.20 20.19
C ILE A 150 2.60 -16.36 19.23
N GLN A 151 2.71 -17.54 18.62
CA GLN A 151 3.81 -17.89 17.71
C GLN A 151 3.36 -18.05 16.26
N THR A 152 2.08 -18.39 16.05
CA THR A 152 1.49 -18.58 14.71
C THR A 152 0.28 -17.66 14.48
N PRO A 153 -0.09 -17.39 13.22
CA PRO A 153 -1.31 -16.63 12.91
C PRO A 153 -2.59 -17.27 13.44
N VAL A 154 -2.62 -18.61 13.52
CA VAL A 154 -3.76 -19.35 14.08
C VAL A 154 -3.91 -19.08 15.58
N ASP A 155 -2.79 -18.97 16.30
CA ASP A 155 -2.82 -18.63 17.73
C ASP A 155 -3.38 -17.23 17.95
N PHE A 156 -3.00 -16.26 17.11
CA PHE A 156 -3.56 -14.90 17.16
C PHE A 156 -5.07 -14.92 16.98
N ILE A 157 -5.58 -15.64 15.97
CA ILE A 157 -7.02 -15.72 15.72
C ILE A 157 -7.74 -16.36 16.91
N ARG A 158 -7.23 -17.47 17.46
CA ARG A 158 -7.89 -18.20 18.55
C ARG A 158 -7.85 -17.48 19.90
N HIS A 159 -6.72 -16.85 20.23
CA HIS A 159 -6.46 -16.34 21.58
C HIS A 159 -6.53 -14.81 21.68
N VAL A 160 -6.61 -14.10 20.55
CA VAL A 160 -6.83 -12.64 20.53
C VAL A 160 -8.19 -12.34 19.93
N VAL A 161 -8.44 -12.76 18.69
CA VAL A 161 -9.66 -12.34 17.95
C VAL A 161 -10.91 -13.09 18.41
N LEU A 162 -10.81 -14.40 18.63
CA LEU A 162 -11.92 -15.27 19.05
C LEU A 162 -11.90 -15.56 20.55
N ALA A 163 -11.07 -14.86 21.32
CA ALA A 163 -11.04 -15.02 22.76
C ALA A 163 -12.42 -14.67 23.34
N GLN A 164 -13.01 -15.60 24.09
CA GLN A 164 -14.32 -15.38 24.72
C GLN A 164 -14.21 -14.46 25.95
N ASP A 165 -13.03 -14.41 26.56
CA ASP A 165 -12.73 -13.64 27.76
C ASP A 165 -11.60 -12.64 27.47
N GLY A 166 -11.82 -11.37 27.86
CA GLY A 166 -10.83 -10.31 27.78
C GLY A 166 -11.18 -9.19 26.80
N TRP A 167 -10.49 -8.05 26.94
CA TRP A 167 -10.67 -6.85 26.12
C TRP A 167 -9.49 -6.61 25.17
N LEU A 168 -8.66 -7.65 24.96
CA LEU A 168 -7.38 -7.53 24.26
C LEU A 168 -7.59 -7.18 22.78
N PHE A 169 -8.59 -7.77 22.14
CA PHE A 169 -8.93 -7.46 20.76
C PHE A 169 -9.44 -6.03 20.61
N GLU A 170 -10.34 -5.59 21.49
CA GLU A 170 -10.92 -4.25 21.48
C GLU A 170 -9.83 -3.19 21.72
N LEU A 171 -8.94 -3.42 22.69
CA LEU A 171 -7.80 -2.54 22.95
C LEU A 171 -6.84 -2.49 21.76
N TRP A 172 -6.53 -3.65 21.18
CA TRP A 172 -5.67 -3.73 19.99
C TRP A 172 -6.29 -3.01 18.79
N LEU A 173 -7.59 -3.19 18.57
CA LEU A 173 -8.35 -2.53 17.51
C LEU A 173 -8.44 -1.01 17.72
N ALA A 174 -8.73 -0.58 18.94
CA ALA A 174 -8.79 0.84 19.31
C ALA A 174 -7.44 1.52 19.13
N LEU A 175 -6.35 0.86 19.59
CA LEU A 175 -4.98 1.34 19.38
C LEU A 175 -4.67 1.51 17.89
N GLY A 176 -5.05 0.52 17.06
CA GLY A 176 -4.90 0.60 15.61
C GLY A 176 -5.69 1.73 14.99
N GLY A 177 -6.94 1.92 15.41
CA GLY A 177 -7.79 3.03 14.95
C GLY A 177 -7.18 4.40 15.27
N VAL A 178 -6.68 4.59 16.49
CA VAL A 178 -6.04 5.84 16.93
C VAL A 178 -4.75 6.12 16.13
N MET A 179 -3.95 5.10 15.86
CA MET A 179 -2.73 5.24 15.04
C MET A 179 -3.04 5.49 13.55
N ALA A 180 -4.08 4.85 13.00
CA ALA A 180 -4.45 4.96 11.59
C ALA A 180 -5.15 6.29 11.25
N ALA A 181 -5.92 6.86 12.18
CA ALA A 181 -6.66 8.10 11.98
C ALA A 181 -5.81 9.27 11.43
N PRO A 182 -4.65 9.64 12.00
CA PRO A 182 -3.82 10.73 11.47
C PRO A 182 -3.19 10.40 10.11
N LEU A 183 -2.83 9.13 9.85
CA LEU A 183 -2.30 8.69 8.55
C LEU A 183 -3.38 8.81 7.46
N PHE A 184 -4.61 8.44 7.78
CA PHE A 184 -5.74 8.59 6.89
C PHE A 184 -6.05 10.07 6.62
N ALA A 185 -6.17 10.88 7.69
CA ALA A 185 -6.46 12.30 7.58
C ALA A 185 -5.39 13.06 6.75
N SER A 186 -4.11 12.74 6.95
CA SER A 186 -3.02 13.31 6.14
C SER A 186 -3.07 12.85 4.69
N SER A 187 -3.26 11.55 4.43
CA SER A 187 -3.26 11.02 3.05
C SER A 187 -4.40 11.58 2.20
N VAL A 188 -5.61 11.73 2.78
CA VAL A 188 -6.79 12.27 2.08
C VAL A 188 -6.60 13.75 1.70
N VAL A 189 -5.89 14.52 2.52
CA VAL A 189 -5.66 15.95 2.27
C VAL A 189 -4.47 16.18 1.34
N SER A 190 -3.44 15.31 1.39
CA SER A 190 -2.17 15.52 0.70
C SER A 190 -2.08 14.92 -0.69
N MET A 191 -2.88 13.92 -1.05
CA MET A 191 -2.81 13.30 -2.39
C MET A 191 -3.77 14.00 -3.37
N PRO A 192 -3.28 14.86 -4.29
CA PRO A 192 -4.06 15.24 -5.44
C PRO A 192 -4.20 14.00 -6.35
N LEU A 193 -5.40 13.44 -6.43
CA LEU A 193 -5.77 12.49 -7.48
C LEU A 193 -5.85 13.19 -8.84
#